data_AF-A0A9Q9B4P8-F1
#
_entry.id   AF-A0A9Q9B4P8-F1
#
_cell.length_a   1.000
_cell.length_b   1.000
_cell.length_c   1.000
_cell.angle_alpha   90.00
_cell.angle_beta   90.00
_cell.angle_gamma   90.00
#
_symmetry.space_group_name_H-M   'P 1'
#
loop_
_entity.id
_entity.type
_entity.pdbx_description
1 polymer ?
#
loop_
_entity_poly.entity_id
_entity_poly.type
_entity_poly.pdbx_seq_one_letter_code
_entity_poly.pdbx_strand_id
1 'polypeptide(L)'
;MESQRIVIPMVHVRLVDSVDGKDNYLATVPRAKLTTFSTAFDCFLSVVPVEDESERTVTLPAGSPDALRFVLERIKQQDCRQPDRLKIDVKRFPMAKQARIFEACAILHVNKDILIKVNRHIAYEITRSGQLTPLDMQEVHHVFQHFRAGADFQSNNWTTMIHQYCWDLLHDKYSDEAKKSFEETLERLGNDELTTAVSVKLEELRRGKQLHNRRQAGNEARAAARATKQAKFQAAREVIDGLRPWSSEVAGYVEILRRRDQVAAQQKS
;
A
#
# COMPACT_ATOMS: atom_id res chain seq x y z
N MET A 1 3.95 35.32 -53.32
CA MET A 1 4.22 34.07 -52.57
C MET A 1 3.38 34.12 -51.31
N GLU A 2 2.17 33.55 -51.37
CA GLU A 2 1.35 33.39 -50.17
C GLU A 2 2.01 32.36 -49.26
N SER A 3 2.43 32.78 -48.06
CA SER A 3 2.76 31.87 -46.99
C SER A 3 1.54 30.99 -46.71
N GLN A 4 1.57 29.75 -47.19
CA GLN A 4 0.65 28.71 -46.75
C GLN A 4 0.74 28.65 -45.23
N ARG A 5 -0.31 29.12 -44.54
CA ARG A 5 -0.43 28.96 -43.10
C ARG A 5 -0.49 27.47 -42.83
N ILE A 6 0.51 26.94 -42.14
CA ILE A 6 0.51 25.56 -41.67
C ILE A 6 -0.63 25.46 -40.66
N VAL A 7 -1.76 24.92 -41.09
CA VAL A 7 -2.88 24.61 -40.19
C VAL A 7 -2.46 23.40 -39.37
N ILE A 8 -2.37 23.59 -38.06
CA ILE A 8 -2.08 22.50 -37.14
C ILE A 8 -3.41 21.82 -36.82
N PRO A 9 -3.60 20.53 -37.15
CA PRO A 9 -4.83 19.82 -36.84
C PRO A 9 -5.09 19.80 -35.33
N MET A 10 -6.27 20.26 -34.92
CA MET A 10 -6.69 20.35 -33.52
C MET A 10 -7.82 19.36 -33.22
N VAL A 11 -7.79 18.80 -32.01
CA VAL A 11 -8.83 17.90 -31.52
C VAL A 11 -9.47 18.50 -30.28
N HIS A 12 -10.78 18.69 -30.32
CA HIS A 12 -11.62 19.15 -29.21
C HIS A 12 -12.14 17.92 -28.47
N VAL A 13 -11.63 17.71 -27.26
CA VAL A 13 -12.02 16.57 -26.42
C VAL A 13 -13.13 17.00 -25.48
N ARG A 14 -14.19 16.21 -25.46
CA ARG A 14 -15.42 16.42 -24.70
C ARG A 14 -15.76 15.17 -23.90
N LEU A 15 -16.57 15.32 -22.86
CA LEU A 15 -17.10 14.21 -22.07
C LEU A 15 -18.62 14.32 -22.06
N VAL A 16 -19.31 13.24 -22.43
CA VAL A 16 -20.75 13.17 -22.19
C VAL A 16 -20.97 12.69 -20.77
N ASP A 17 -21.57 13.56 -19.96
CA ASP A 17 -22.01 13.17 -18.63
C ASP A 17 -23.22 12.22 -18.76
N SER A 18 -23.08 11.00 -18.27
CA SER A 18 -24.14 9.98 -18.34
C SER A 18 -25.34 10.32 -17.45
N VAL A 19 -25.21 11.27 -16.51
CA VAL A 19 -26.27 11.67 -15.59
C VAL A 19 -27.11 12.84 -16.13
N ASP A 20 -26.46 13.84 -16.71
CA ASP A 20 -27.11 15.08 -17.16
C ASP A 20 -27.26 15.18 -18.70
N GLY A 21 -26.60 14.28 -19.45
CA GLY A 21 -26.50 14.37 -20.92
C GLY A 21 -25.74 15.62 -21.40
N LYS A 22 -25.13 16.37 -20.49
CA LYS A 22 -24.43 17.62 -20.79
C LYS A 22 -23.06 17.33 -21.36
N ASP A 23 -22.77 18.07 -22.41
CA ASP A 23 -21.49 18.06 -23.08
C ASP A 23 -20.47 18.88 -22.30
N ASN A 24 -19.55 18.20 -21.62
CA ASN A 24 -18.51 18.81 -20.82
C ASN A 24 -17.22 18.96 -21.65
N TYR A 25 -16.91 20.20 -22.03
CA TYR A 25 -15.63 20.50 -22.66
C TYR A 25 -14.47 20.21 -21.71
N LEU A 26 -13.47 19.46 -22.20
CA LEU A 26 -12.28 19.10 -21.46
C LEU A 26 -11.07 19.92 -21.91
N ALA A 27 -10.68 19.81 -23.18
CA ALA A 27 -9.52 20.49 -23.72
C ALA A 27 -9.50 20.49 -25.26
N THR A 28 -8.73 21.42 -25.84
CA THR A 28 -8.31 21.36 -27.25
C THR A 28 -6.83 21.04 -27.29
N VAL A 29 -6.48 19.95 -27.97
CA VAL A 29 -5.13 19.39 -28.02
C VAL A 29 -4.74 19.16 -29.49
N PRO A 30 -3.50 19.49 -29.90
CA PRO A 30 -3.03 19.16 -31.24
C PRO A 30 -3.11 17.66 -31.52
N ARG A 31 -3.61 17.27 -32.70
CA ARG A 31 -3.75 15.86 -33.11
C ARG A 31 -2.46 15.07 -32.92
N ALA A 32 -1.33 15.62 -33.37
CA ALA A 32 -0.03 15.00 -33.25
C ALA A 32 0.37 14.66 -31.80
N LYS A 33 -0.06 15.46 -30.81
CA LYS A 33 0.20 15.17 -29.40
C LYS A 33 -0.67 14.02 -28.93
N LEU A 34 -1.96 14.03 -29.24
CA LEU A 34 -2.85 12.94 -28.86
C LEU A 34 -2.41 11.60 -29.45
N THR A 35 -2.10 11.55 -30.74
CA THR A 35 -1.65 10.30 -31.39
C THR A 35 -0.30 9.81 -30.85
N THR A 36 0.60 10.73 -30.45
CA THR A 36 1.89 10.34 -29.86
C THR A 36 1.76 9.76 -28.45
N PHE A 37 0.87 10.33 -27.63
CA PHE A 37 0.81 10.04 -26.18
C PHE A 37 -0.36 9.16 -25.75
N SER A 38 -1.31 8.90 -26.63
CA SER A 38 -2.50 8.08 -26.38
C SER A 38 -2.72 7.10 -27.53
N THR A 39 -2.56 5.82 -27.25
CA THR A 39 -2.82 4.76 -28.25
C THR A 39 -4.30 4.71 -28.62
N ALA A 40 -5.20 5.02 -27.69
CA ALA A 40 -6.64 5.07 -27.97
C ALA A 40 -6.97 6.15 -29.00
N PHE A 41 -6.41 7.36 -28.85
CA PHE A 41 -6.59 8.42 -29.84
C PHE A 41 -5.89 8.09 -31.16
N ASP A 42 -4.69 7.50 -31.14
CA ASP A 42 -4.01 7.09 -32.36
C ASP A 42 -4.85 6.10 -33.19
N CYS A 43 -5.38 5.06 -32.54
CA CYS A 43 -6.29 4.11 -33.19
C CYS A 43 -7.60 4.78 -33.65
N PHE A 44 -8.26 5.56 -32.79
CA PHE A 44 -9.55 6.15 -33.13
C PHE A 44 -9.45 7.16 -34.28
N LEU A 45 -8.43 8.02 -34.25
CA LEU A 45 -8.22 9.08 -35.23
C LEU A 45 -7.71 8.55 -36.57
N SER A 46 -7.08 7.36 -36.59
CA SER A 46 -6.65 6.70 -37.84
C SER A 46 -7.76 5.86 -38.50
N VAL A 47 -8.67 5.29 -37.71
CA VAL A 47 -9.72 4.38 -38.22
C VAL A 47 -10.97 5.12 -38.70
N VAL A 48 -11.35 6.21 -38.05
CA VAL A 48 -12.58 6.96 -38.40
C VAL A 48 -12.18 8.23 -39.12
N PRO A 49 -12.16 8.26 -40.47
CA PRO A 49 -11.89 9.48 -41.22
C PRO A 49 -13.07 10.46 -41.15
N VAL A 50 -12.76 11.75 -41.20
CA VAL A 50 -13.75 12.84 -41.28
C VAL A 50 -13.41 13.75 -42.46
N GLU A 51 -14.41 14.46 -42.99
CA GLU A 51 -14.22 15.35 -44.14
C GLU A 51 -13.24 16.49 -43.84
N ASP A 52 -13.27 17.02 -42.61
CA ASP A 52 -12.34 18.03 -42.12
C ASP A 52 -11.52 17.50 -40.94
N GLU A 53 -10.24 17.26 -41.19
CA GLU A 53 -9.28 16.84 -40.16
C GLU A 53 -8.58 18.02 -39.48
N SER A 54 -8.85 19.26 -39.90
CA SER A 54 -8.26 20.46 -39.28
C SER A 54 -8.83 20.73 -37.89
N GLU A 55 -10.13 20.52 -37.70
CA GLU A 55 -10.81 20.59 -36.41
C GLU A 55 -11.71 19.38 -36.20
N ARG A 56 -11.32 18.50 -35.27
CA ARG A 56 -12.08 17.29 -34.96
C ARG A 56 -12.59 17.32 -33.53
N THR A 57 -13.86 17.00 -33.34
CA THR A 57 -14.44 16.82 -31.99
C THR A 57 -14.48 15.35 -31.64
N VAL A 58 -13.99 14.99 -30.45
CA VAL A 58 -14.05 13.62 -29.91
C VAL A 58 -14.69 13.65 -28.54
N THR A 59 -15.65 12.75 -28.35
CA THR A 59 -16.41 12.64 -27.11
C THR A 59 -16.02 11.35 -26.39
N LEU A 60 -15.57 11.49 -25.14
CA LEU A 60 -15.27 10.38 -24.26
C LEU A 60 -16.56 9.89 -23.58
N PRO A 61 -16.72 8.56 -23.41
CA PRO A 61 -17.95 7.99 -22.86
C PRO A 61 -18.02 8.01 -21.33
N ALA A 62 -16.88 8.13 -20.64
CA ALA A 62 -16.81 8.09 -19.18
C ALA A 62 -15.51 8.74 -18.66
N GLY A 63 -15.45 8.92 -17.34
CA GLY A 63 -14.27 9.35 -16.58
C GLY A 63 -14.48 10.66 -15.82
N SER A 64 -13.62 10.91 -14.83
CA SER A 64 -13.69 12.15 -14.04
C SER A 64 -13.24 13.37 -14.88
N PRO A 65 -14.08 14.41 -15.05
CA PRO A 65 -13.75 15.58 -15.87
C PRO A 65 -12.43 16.25 -15.44
N ASP A 66 -12.24 16.44 -14.14
CA ASP A 66 -11.05 17.13 -13.62
C ASP A 66 -9.77 16.32 -13.79
N ALA A 67 -9.85 15.00 -13.67
CA ALA A 67 -8.72 14.11 -13.89
C ALA A 67 -8.35 14.05 -15.38
N LEU A 68 -9.36 13.94 -16.26
CA LEU A 68 -9.16 13.95 -17.71
C LEU A 68 -8.55 15.27 -18.19
N ARG A 69 -9.08 16.42 -17.72
CA ARG A 69 -8.49 17.75 -17.99
C ARG A 69 -7.03 17.80 -17.59
N PHE A 70 -6.70 17.31 -16.40
CA PHE A 70 -5.32 17.28 -15.93
C PHE A 70 -4.40 16.46 -16.85
N VAL A 71 -4.80 15.24 -17.23
CA VAL A 71 -3.98 14.38 -18.10
C VAL A 71 -3.85 14.96 -19.52
N LEU A 72 -4.94 15.47 -20.10
CA LEU A 72 -4.94 16.11 -21.41
C LEU A 72 -4.06 17.36 -21.44
N GLU A 73 -4.08 18.17 -20.39
CA GLU A 73 -3.21 19.34 -20.27
C GLU A 73 -1.73 18.94 -20.18
N ARG A 74 -1.41 17.84 -19.48
CA ARG A 74 -0.05 17.29 -19.46
C ARG A 74 0.41 16.81 -20.84
N ILE A 75 -0.46 16.12 -21.58
CA ILE A 75 -0.19 15.72 -22.97
C ILE A 75 0.03 16.96 -23.85
N LYS A 76 -0.83 17.97 -23.71
CA LYS A 76 -0.75 19.23 -24.45
C LYS A 76 0.55 19.99 -24.20
N GLN A 77 1.10 19.94 -22.99
CA GLN A 77 2.36 20.62 -22.65
C GLN A 77 3.61 19.84 -23.08
N GLN A 78 3.50 18.53 -23.29
CA GLN A 78 4.65 17.67 -23.59
C GLN A 78 5.16 17.84 -25.03
N ASP A 79 6.48 17.73 -25.22
CA ASP A 79 7.12 17.72 -26.54
C ASP A 79 6.99 16.34 -27.21
N CYS A 80 6.39 16.29 -28.40
CA CYS A 80 6.24 15.08 -29.23
C CYS A 80 7.57 14.41 -29.57
N ARG A 81 8.69 15.16 -29.61
CA ARG A 81 10.02 14.61 -29.93
C ARG A 81 10.57 13.72 -28.83
N GLN A 82 10.00 13.79 -27.63
CA GLN A 82 10.46 13.06 -26.45
C GLN A 82 9.28 12.38 -25.76
N PRO A 83 8.67 11.36 -26.41
CA PRO A 83 7.45 10.72 -25.93
C PRO A 83 7.65 10.05 -24.56
N ASP A 84 8.82 9.46 -24.34
CA ASP A 84 9.17 8.75 -23.09
C ASP A 84 9.32 9.69 -21.88
N ARG A 85 9.32 11.01 -22.10
CA ARG A 85 9.45 12.01 -21.04
C ARG A 85 8.12 12.55 -20.54
N LEU A 86 6.98 12.08 -21.03
CA LEU A 86 5.68 12.44 -20.46
C LEU A 86 5.67 12.05 -18.96
N LYS A 87 5.44 13.05 -18.10
CA LYS A 87 5.39 12.87 -16.65
C LYS A 87 4.02 13.26 -16.12
N ILE A 88 3.34 12.29 -15.51
CA ILE A 88 2.11 12.50 -14.76
C ILE A 88 2.47 12.46 -13.27
N ASP A 89 2.68 13.63 -12.67
CA ASP A 89 2.95 13.76 -11.24
C ASP A 89 1.63 13.91 -10.46
N VAL A 90 1.33 12.91 -9.65
CA VAL A 90 0.11 12.81 -8.86
C VAL A 90 0.31 13.09 -7.36
N LYS A 91 1.56 13.24 -6.91
CA LYS A 91 1.94 13.29 -5.48
C LYS A 91 1.26 14.40 -4.68
N ARG A 92 0.94 15.50 -5.36
CA ARG A 92 0.33 16.69 -4.76
C ARG A 92 -1.19 16.58 -4.56
N PHE A 93 -1.82 15.52 -5.06
CA PHE A 93 -3.27 15.35 -5.01
C PHE A 93 -3.68 14.38 -3.89
N PRO A 94 -4.88 14.53 -3.31
CA PRO A 94 -5.42 13.55 -2.38
C PRO A 94 -5.64 12.20 -3.09
N MET A 95 -5.60 11.09 -2.34
CA MET A 95 -5.61 9.73 -2.89
C MET A 95 -6.83 9.46 -3.78
N ALA A 96 -8.02 9.89 -3.37
CA ALA A 96 -9.23 9.90 -4.20
C ALA A 96 -9.01 10.47 -5.61
N LYS A 97 -8.34 11.63 -5.71
CA LYS A 97 -8.00 12.26 -6.99
C LYS A 97 -6.87 11.54 -7.72
N GLN A 98 -5.90 10.96 -7.01
CA GLN A 98 -4.87 10.14 -7.63
C GLN A 98 -5.48 8.92 -8.33
N ALA A 99 -6.44 8.23 -7.70
CA ALA A 99 -7.17 7.12 -8.29
C ALA A 99 -7.91 7.54 -9.58
N ARG A 100 -8.58 8.69 -9.57
CA ARG A 100 -9.23 9.25 -10.78
C ARG A 100 -8.24 9.64 -11.87
N ILE A 101 -7.04 10.11 -11.53
CA ILE A 101 -5.99 10.36 -12.52
C ILE A 101 -5.48 9.05 -13.13
N PHE A 102 -5.36 7.98 -12.34
CA PHE A 102 -5.04 6.66 -12.89
C PHE A 102 -6.11 6.20 -13.89
N GLU A 103 -7.39 6.32 -13.53
CA GLU A 103 -8.51 6.01 -14.42
C GLU A 103 -8.44 6.84 -15.71
N ALA A 104 -8.21 8.15 -15.63
CA ALA A 104 -8.05 9.01 -16.79
C ALA A 104 -6.89 8.57 -17.69
N CYS A 105 -5.74 8.22 -17.13
CA CYS A 105 -4.62 7.64 -17.90
C CYS A 105 -5.01 6.33 -18.58
N ALA A 106 -5.82 5.49 -17.91
CA ALA A 106 -6.28 4.22 -18.45
C ALA A 106 -7.29 4.40 -19.59
N ILE A 107 -8.30 5.27 -19.42
CA ILE A 107 -9.28 5.62 -20.46
C ILE A 107 -8.60 6.19 -21.70
N LEU A 108 -7.60 7.04 -21.50
CA LEU A 108 -6.84 7.63 -22.58
C LEU A 108 -5.75 6.68 -23.13
N HIS A 109 -5.59 5.47 -22.60
CA HIS A 109 -4.54 4.53 -23.00
C HIS A 109 -3.17 5.22 -23.09
N VAL A 110 -2.83 6.00 -22.07
CA VAL A 110 -1.51 6.62 -21.93
C VAL A 110 -0.48 5.53 -21.71
N ASN A 111 0.76 5.75 -22.15
CA ASN A 111 1.88 4.81 -22.04
C ASN A 111 1.85 3.96 -20.75
N LYS A 112 1.98 2.64 -20.90
CA LYS A 112 1.90 1.63 -19.83
C LYS A 112 2.84 1.92 -18.65
N ASP A 113 4.04 2.44 -18.91
CA ASP A 113 5.01 2.75 -17.84
C ASP A 113 4.51 3.88 -16.92
N ILE A 114 3.73 4.81 -17.45
CA ILE A 114 3.11 5.88 -16.66
C ILE A 114 2.02 5.29 -15.77
N LEU A 115 1.16 4.44 -16.33
CA LEU A 115 0.14 3.71 -15.56
C LEU A 115 0.78 2.91 -14.42
N ILE A 116 1.87 2.17 -14.68
CA ILE A 116 2.59 1.41 -13.64
C ILE A 116 3.15 2.33 -12.56
N LYS A 117 3.76 3.47 -12.92
CA LYS A 117 4.31 4.43 -11.96
C LYS A 117 3.23 5.04 -11.06
N VAL A 118 2.11 5.46 -11.65
CA VAL A 118 0.96 6.01 -10.90
C VAL A 118 0.35 4.93 -10.01
N ASN A 119 0.17 3.71 -10.52
CA ASN A 119 -0.36 2.57 -9.75
C ASN A 119 0.49 2.26 -8.52
N ARG A 120 1.81 2.17 -8.69
CA ARG A 120 2.77 1.94 -7.59
C ARG A 120 2.74 3.07 -6.58
N HIS A 121 2.61 4.32 -7.03
CA HIS A 121 2.50 5.45 -6.12
C HIS A 121 1.22 5.39 -5.30
N ILE A 122 0.08 5.07 -5.90
CA ILE A 122 -1.19 4.90 -5.17
C ILE A 122 -1.07 3.75 -4.15
N ALA A 123 -0.50 2.61 -4.53
CA ALA A 123 -0.26 1.50 -3.60
C ALA A 123 0.56 1.95 -2.39
N TYR A 124 1.63 2.70 -2.65
CA TYR A 124 2.49 3.27 -1.63
C TYR A 124 1.72 4.23 -0.72
N GLU A 125 0.97 5.17 -1.29
CA GLU A 125 0.15 6.11 -0.52
C GLU A 125 -0.90 5.38 0.31
N ILE A 126 -1.60 4.36 -0.20
CA ILE A 126 -2.54 3.56 0.60
C ILE A 126 -1.85 3.04 1.87
N THR A 127 -0.66 2.47 1.74
CA THR A 127 0.06 1.91 2.89
C THR A 127 0.71 2.94 3.82
N ARG A 128 1.03 4.14 3.31
CA ARG A 128 1.81 5.14 4.03
C ARG A 128 0.98 6.30 4.59
N SER A 129 -0.04 6.76 3.86
CA SER A 129 -0.66 8.08 4.03
C SER A 129 -1.54 8.25 5.27
N GLY A 130 -1.42 7.36 6.25
CA GLY A 130 -2.20 7.41 7.49
C GLY A 130 -3.50 6.63 7.35
N GLN A 131 -4.59 7.20 7.86
CA GLN A 131 -5.92 6.61 7.85
C GLN A 131 -6.59 6.86 6.49
N LEU A 132 -7.08 5.81 5.84
CA LEU A 132 -7.92 5.95 4.66
C LEU A 132 -9.17 6.77 5.00
N THR A 133 -9.68 7.56 4.07
CA THR A 133 -10.98 8.20 4.23
C THR A 133 -12.08 7.40 3.49
N PRO A 134 -13.37 7.59 3.85
CA PRO A 134 -14.46 6.98 3.10
C PRO A 134 -14.46 7.37 1.61
N LEU A 135 -14.08 8.61 1.31
CA LEU A 135 -13.94 9.08 -0.08
C LEU A 135 -12.81 8.34 -0.80
N ASP A 136 -11.66 8.14 -0.16
CA ASP A 136 -10.57 7.36 -0.76
C ASP A 136 -11.02 5.93 -1.05
N MET A 137 -11.75 5.30 -0.11
CA MET A 137 -12.29 3.96 -0.32
C MET A 137 -13.25 3.91 -1.50
N GLN A 138 -14.18 4.87 -1.59
CA GLN A 138 -15.13 4.96 -2.69
C GLN A 138 -14.41 5.07 -4.04
N GLU A 139 -13.45 5.99 -4.16
CA GLU A 139 -12.78 6.25 -5.43
C GLU A 139 -11.81 5.15 -5.83
N VAL A 140 -11.06 4.59 -4.87
CA VAL A 140 -10.20 3.43 -5.13
C VAL A 140 -11.04 2.20 -5.49
N HIS A 141 -12.18 2.00 -4.83
CA HIS A 141 -13.10 0.93 -5.20
C HIS A 141 -13.63 1.11 -6.63
N HIS A 142 -14.17 2.28 -6.94
CA HIS A 142 -14.74 2.61 -8.24
C HIS A 142 -13.74 2.35 -9.37
N VAL A 143 -12.50 2.82 -9.21
CA VAL A 143 -11.46 2.70 -10.22
C VAL A 143 -10.92 1.26 -10.26
N PHE A 144 -10.38 0.76 -9.16
CA PHE A 144 -9.55 -0.45 -9.17
C PHE A 144 -10.34 -1.77 -9.10
N GLN A 145 -11.66 -1.74 -8.90
CA GLN A 145 -12.46 -2.96 -9.03
C GLN A 145 -12.39 -3.58 -10.43
N HIS A 146 -12.18 -2.75 -11.46
CA HIS A 146 -12.09 -3.19 -12.86
C HIS A 146 -10.66 -3.54 -13.29
N PHE A 147 -9.65 -3.21 -12.47
CA PHE A 147 -8.23 -3.49 -12.74
C PHE A 147 -7.66 -4.58 -11.81
N ARG A 148 -8.52 -5.44 -11.27
CA ARG A 148 -8.13 -6.48 -10.33
C ARG A 148 -7.23 -7.50 -11.02
N ALA A 149 -5.96 -7.52 -10.59
CA ALA A 149 -4.96 -8.53 -10.92
C ALA A 149 -4.92 -8.91 -12.43
N GLY A 150 -4.74 -7.92 -13.30
CA GLY A 150 -4.19 -8.20 -14.63
C GLY A 150 -2.69 -8.54 -14.53
N ALA A 151 -2.18 -9.40 -15.42
CA ALA A 151 -0.75 -9.74 -15.52
C ALA A 151 0.18 -8.50 -15.67
N ASP A 152 -0.40 -7.34 -15.94
CA ASP A 152 0.26 -6.08 -16.23
C ASP A 152 0.56 -5.20 -15.02
N PHE A 153 -0.03 -5.46 -13.84
CA PHE A 153 0.14 -4.61 -12.67
C PHE A 153 0.58 -5.41 -11.43
N GLN A 154 1.75 -5.07 -10.88
CA GLN A 154 2.36 -5.77 -9.74
C GLN A 154 1.63 -5.55 -8.39
N SER A 155 0.80 -4.51 -8.26
CA SER A 155 0.08 -4.19 -7.04
C SER A 155 -1.42 -4.02 -7.31
N ASN A 156 -2.23 -4.79 -6.59
CA ASN A 156 -3.68 -4.68 -6.61
C ASN A 156 -4.13 -3.65 -5.55
N ASN A 157 -4.27 -2.39 -5.96
CA ASN A 157 -4.64 -1.28 -5.06
C ASN A 157 -5.98 -1.52 -4.36
N TRP A 158 -6.92 -2.22 -5.00
CA TRP A 158 -8.19 -2.58 -4.37
C TRP A 158 -7.99 -3.49 -3.16
N THR A 159 -7.17 -4.54 -3.31
CA THR A 159 -6.82 -5.44 -2.19
C THR A 159 -5.98 -4.73 -1.13
N THR A 160 -5.03 -3.89 -1.55
CA THR A 160 -4.20 -3.10 -0.62
C THR A 160 -5.05 -2.16 0.22
N MET A 161 -6.03 -1.48 -0.38
CA MET A 161 -6.99 -0.62 0.32
C MET A 161 -7.79 -1.40 1.37
N ILE A 162 -8.36 -2.55 1.00
CA ILE A 162 -9.13 -3.38 1.94
C ILE A 162 -8.26 -3.82 3.11
N HIS A 163 -7.05 -4.31 2.82
CA HIS A 163 -6.12 -4.72 3.87
C HIS A 163 -5.81 -3.57 4.82
N GLN A 164 -5.46 -2.40 4.28
CA GLN A 164 -5.11 -1.23 5.09
C GLN A 164 -6.31 -0.75 5.93
N TYR A 165 -7.50 -0.67 5.33
CA TYR A 165 -8.72 -0.32 6.04
C TYR A 165 -8.99 -1.27 7.21
N CYS A 166 -9.03 -2.58 6.96
CA CYS A 166 -9.28 -3.58 8.01
C CYS A 166 -8.18 -3.59 9.08
N TRP A 167 -6.93 -3.33 8.68
CA TRP A 167 -5.80 -3.20 9.61
C TRP A 167 -5.99 -2.01 10.55
N ASP A 168 -6.30 -0.84 10.01
CA ASP A 168 -6.50 0.38 10.80
C ASP A 168 -7.75 0.29 11.68
N LEU A 169 -8.81 -0.36 11.19
CA LEU A 169 -10.01 -0.66 11.97
C LEU A 169 -9.70 -1.59 13.16
N LEU A 170 -8.92 -2.66 12.95
CA LEU A 170 -8.55 -3.62 14.00
C LEU A 170 -7.61 -3.02 15.07
N HIS A 171 -6.96 -1.90 14.77
CA HIS A 171 -6.07 -1.18 15.67
C HIS A 171 -6.69 0.11 16.21
N ASP A 172 -8.01 0.24 16.12
CA ASP A 172 -8.79 1.36 16.67
C ASP A 172 -8.28 2.73 16.24
N LYS A 173 -7.78 2.83 15.00
CA LYS A 173 -7.28 4.09 14.47
C LYS A 173 -8.42 5.04 14.14
N TYR A 174 -9.56 4.53 13.68
CA TYR A 174 -10.71 5.35 13.30
C TYR A 174 -11.53 5.79 14.52
N SER A 175 -11.98 7.05 14.52
CA SER A 175 -13.03 7.51 15.44
C SER A 175 -14.36 6.83 15.11
N ASP A 176 -15.31 6.88 16.04
CA ASP A 176 -16.62 6.25 15.83
C ASP A 176 -17.42 6.93 14.71
N GLU A 177 -17.25 8.25 14.53
CA GLU A 177 -17.82 8.98 13.39
C GLU A 177 -17.24 8.48 12.06
N ALA A 178 -15.92 8.29 11.99
CA ALA A 178 -15.27 7.79 10.79
C ALA A 178 -15.73 6.37 10.45
N LYS A 179 -15.85 5.48 11.46
CA LYS A 179 -16.39 4.12 11.29
C LYS A 179 -17.80 4.16 10.70
N LYS A 180 -18.68 5.00 11.26
CA LYS A 180 -20.04 5.17 10.76
C LYS A 180 -20.07 5.65 9.31
N SER A 181 -19.22 6.62 8.94
CA SER A 181 -19.13 7.08 7.55
C SER A 181 -18.62 6.01 6.58
N PHE A 182 -17.77 5.08 7.05
CA PHE A 182 -17.38 3.91 6.25
C PHE A 182 -18.54 2.94 6.05
N GLU A 183 -19.31 2.65 7.11
CA GLU A 183 -20.51 1.81 7.03
C GLU A 183 -21.53 2.40 6.04
N GLU A 184 -21.86 3.68 6.19
CA GLU A 184 -22.74 4.41 5.27
C GLU A 184 -22.22 4.39 3.82
N THR A 185 -20.90 4.46 3.63
CA THR A 185 -20.29 4.38 2.29
C THR A 185 -20.41 2.98 1.70
N LEU A 186 -20.17 1.93 2.48
CA LEU A 186 -20.33 0.54 2.05
C LEU A 186 -21.79 0.24 1.68
N GLU A 187 -22.73 0.70 2.50
CA GLU A 187 -24.17 0.59 2.23
C GLU A 187 -24.58 1.33 0.96
N ARG A 188 -24.17 2.60 0.82
CA ARG A 188 -24.50 3.43 -0.36
C ARG A 188 -23.91 2.87 -1.65
N LEU A 189 -22.72 2.28 -1.59
CA LEU A 189 -22.12 1.64 -2.75
C LEU A 189 -22.91 0.41 -3.21
N GLY A 190 -23.76 -0.17 -2.35
CA GLY A 190 -24.60 -1.33 -2.66
C GLY A 190 -23.80 -2.53 -3.16
N ASN A 191 -22.51 -2.58 -2.82
CA ASN A 191 -21.57 -3.53 -3.39
C ASN A 191 -21.30 -4.67 -2.41
N ASP A 192 -22.05 -5.76 -2.58
CA ASP A 192 -21.92 -6.97 -1.76
C ASP A 192 -20.50 -7.54 -1.76
N GLU A 193 -19.76 -7.34 -2.84
CA GLU A 193 -18.41 -7.87 -2.98
C GLU A 193 -17.39 -7.11 -2.12
N LEU A 194 -17.43 -5.77 -2.12
CA LEU A 194 -16.58 -4.96 -1.26
C LEU A 194 -16.87 -5.26 0.21
N THR A 195 -18.16 -5.30 0.58
CA THR A 195 -18.60 -5.62 1.95
C THR A 195 -18.16 -7.03 2.37
N THR A 196 -18.30 -8.01 1.49
CA THR A 196 -17.84 -9.38 1.72
C THR A 196 -16.32 -9.44 1.88
N ALA A 197 -15.57 -8.77 1.00
CA ALA A 197 -14.11 -8.79 1.03
C ALA A 197 -13.56 -8.10 2.29
N VAL A 198 -14.16 -6.99 2.72
CA VAL A 198 -13.86 -6.33 4.00
C VAL A 198 -14.10 -7.29 5.16
N SER A 199 -15.26 -7.94 5.20
CA SER A 199 -15.64 -8.87 6.27
C SER A 199 -14.68 -10.06 6.37
N VAL A 200 -14.39 -10.70 5.23
CA VAL A 200 -13.42 -11.82 5.13
C VAL A 200 -12.04 -11.37 5.59
N LYS A 201 -11.57 -10.20 5.14
CA LYS A 201 -10.23 -9.72 5.48
C LYS A 201 -10.12 -9.33 6.95
N LEU A 202 -11.16 -8.74 7.52
CA LEU A 202 -11.19 -8.38 8.94
C LEU A 202 -11.11 -9.64 9.82
N GLU A 203 -11.84 -10.70 9.47
CA GLU A 203 -11.77 -11.99 10.16
C GLU A 203 -10.38 -12.65 10.03
N GLU A 204 -9.77 -12.61 8.84
CA GLU A 204 -8.40 -13.09 8.61
C GLU A 204 -7.40 -12.37 9.54
N LEU A 205 -7.45 -11.03 9.58
CA LEU A 205 -6.57 -10.22 10.41
C LEU A 205 -6.81 -10.43 11.91
N ARG A 206 -8.07 -10.59 12.34
CA ARG A 206 -8.41 -10.92 13.73
C ARG A 206 -7.77 -12.24 14.16
N ARG A 207 -7.89 -13.29 13.34
CA ARG A 207 -7.24 -14.59 13.60
C ARG A 207 -5.72 -14.46 13.65
N GLY A 208 -5.14 -13.69 12.72
CA GLY A 208 -3.70 -13.39 12.70
C GLY A 208 -3.21 -12.69 13.97
N LYS A 209 -3.93 -11.66 14.42
CA LYS A 209 -3.65 -10.92 15.66
C LYS A 209 -3.73 -11.83 16.89
N GLN A 210 -4.77 -12.65 16.99
CA GLN A 210 -4.91 -13.63 18.09
C GLN A 210 -3.74 -14.63 18.13
N LEU A 211 -3.34 -15.16 16.97
CA LEU A 211 -2.20 -16.08 16.89
C LEU A 211 -0.89 -15.40 17.28
N HIS A 212 -0.67 -14.17 16.82
CA HIS A 212 0.51 -13.37 17.18
C HIS A 212 0.56 -13.13 18.70
N ASN A 213 -0.53 -12.68 19.30
CA ASN A 213 -0.62 -12.42 20.74
C ASN A 213 -0.35 -13.70 21.56
N ARG A 214 -0.89 -14.86 21.15
CA ARG A 214 -0.59 -16.15 21.81
C ARG A 214 0.89 -16.51 21.73
N ARG A 215 1.53 -16.30 20.57
CA ARG A 215 2.97 -16.56 20.39
C ARG A 215 3.81 -15.61 21.23
N GLN A 216 3.44 -14.34 21.30
CA GLN A 216 4.12 -13.34 22.12
C GLN A 216 4.04 -13.69 23.60
N ALA A 217 2.84 -13.96 24.13
CA ALA A 217 2.67 -14.38 25.53
C ALA A 217 3.48 -15.65 25.86
N GLY A 218 3.49 -16.64 24.96
CA GLY A 218 4.30 -17.84 25.12
C GLY A 218 5.81 -17.59 25.09
N ASN A 219 6.27 -16.61 24.30
CA ASN A 219 7.69 -16.20 24.28
C ASN A 219 8.08 -15.49 25.58
N GLU A 220 7.24 -14.57 26.07
CA GLU A 220 7.44 -13.85 27.33
C GLU A 220 7.48 -14.82 28.52
N ALA A 221 6.55 -15.78 28.58
CA ALA A 221 6.56 -16.81 29.61
C ALA A 221 7.83 -17.67 29.58
N ARG A 222 8.31 -18.05 28.39
CA ARG A 222 9.57 -18.79 28.23
C ARG A 222 10.79 -17.96 28.63
N ALA A 223 10.79 -16.66 28.33
CA ALA A 223 11.86 -15.76 28.75
C ALA A 223 11.89 -15.60 30.28
N ALA A 224 10.74 -15.40 30.92
CA ALA A 224 10.62 -15.31 32.37
C ALA A 224 11.06 -16.61 33.08
N ALA A 225 10.69 -17.77 32.54
CA ALA A 225 11.13 -19.06 33.07
C ALA A 225 12.65 -19.24 32.95
N ARG A 226 13.26 -18.82 31.83
CA ARG A 226 14.73 -18.84 31.65
C ARG A 226 15.43 -17.90 32.63
N ALA A 227 14.93 -16.68 32.79
CA ALA A 227 15.47 -15.71 33.75
C ALA A 227 15.42 -16.26 35.18
N THR A 228 14.31 -16.88 35.58
CA THR A 228 14.16 -17.50 36.91
C THR A 228 15.14 -18.66 37.10
N LYS A 229 15.30 -19.53 36.09
CA LYS A 229 16.26 -20.63 36.15
C LYS A 229 17.70 -20.11 36.25
N GLN A 230 18.04 -19.08 35.48
CA GLN A 230 19.36 -18.46 35.50
C GLN A 230 19.66 -17.79 36.84
N ALA A 231 18.68 -17.09 37.44
CA ALA A 231 18.82 -16.51 38.77
C ALA A 231 19.08 -17.59 39.84
N LYS A 232 18.36 -18.73 39.78
CA LYS A 232 18.61 -19.87 40.68
C LYS A 232 20.02 -20.46 40.51
N PHE A 233 20.48 -20.62 39.26
CA PHE A 233 21.85 -21.09 39.00
C PHE A 233 22.91 -20.11 39.50
N GLN A 234 22.69 -18.81 39.32
CA GLN A 234 23.60 -17.77 39.79
C GLN A 234 23.70 -17.76 41.32
N ALA A 235 22.55 -17.81 42.02
CA ALA A 235 22.52 -17.90 43.47
C ALA A 235 23.22 -19.18 43.99
N ALA A 236 23.00 -20.32 43.35
CA ALA A 236 23.69 -21.56 43.71
C ALA A 236 25.21 -21.46 43.50
N ARG A 237 25.63 -20.79 42.42
CA ARG A 237 27.05 -20.57 42.12
C ARG A 237 27.71 -19.65 43.14
N GLU A 238 27.04 -18.58 43.57
CA GLU A 238 27.53 -17.68 44.62
C GLU A 238 27.71 -18.42 45.96
N VAL A 239 26.79 -19.31 46.32
CA VAL A 239 26.95 -20.18 47.50
C VAL A 239 28.18 -21.09 47.37
N ILE A 240 28.35 -21.74 46.22
CA ILE A 240 29.50 -22.62 45.97
C ILE A 240 30.82 -21.83 46.01
N ASP A 241 30.87 -20.67 45.37
CA ASP A 241 32.07 -19.82 45.34
C ASP A 241 32.39 -19.26 46.73
N GLY A 242 31.37 -18.93 47.55
CA GLY A 242 31.54 -18.53 48.95
C GLY A 242 32.03 -19.65 49.88
N LEU A 243 31.70 -20.91 49.58
CA LEU A 243 32.19 -22.09 50.33
C LEU A 243 33.60 -22.53 49.89
N ARG A 244 34.08 -22.06 48.73
CA ARG A 244 35.37 -22.48 48.16
C ARG A 244 36.58 -22.19 49.07
N PRO A 245 36.71 -21.02 49.73
CA PRO A 245 37.80 -20.75 50.67
C PRO A 245 37.81 -21.69 51.90
N TRP A 246 36.63 -22.10 52.36
CA TRP A 246 36.47 -23.01 53.50
C TRP A 246 36.82 -24.46 53.15
N SER A 247 36.73 -24.84 51.87
CA SER A 247 37.04 -26.20 51.42
C SER A 247 38.50 -26.61 51.71
N SER A 248 39.44 -25.67 51.58
CA SER A 248 40.86 -25.88 51.91
C SER A 248 41.11 -25.93 53.42
N GLU A 249 40.42 -25.10 54.20
CA GLU A 249 40.56 -25.08 55.65
C GLU A 249 39.98 -26.34 56.31
N VAL A 250 38.79 -26.76 55.87
CA VAL A 250 38.16 -28.00 56.33
C VAL A 250 38.98 -29.22 55.90
N ALA A 251 39.54 -29.25 54.69
CA ALA A 251 40.43 -30.32 54.26
C ALA A 251 41.68 -30.42 55.15
N GLY A 252 42.30 -29.30 55.49
CA GLY A 252 43.41 -29.25 56.44
C GLY A 252 43.02 -29.77 57.82
N TYR A 253 41.84 -29.40 58.31
CA TYR A 253 41.33 -29.86 59.62
C TYR A 253 41.04 -31.36 59.65
N VAL A 254 40.48 -31.91 58.57
CA VAL A 254 40.23 -33.35 58.42
C VAL A 254 41.54 -34.15 58.34
N GLU A 255 42.56 -33.61 57.68
CA GLU A 255 43.90 -34.21 57.62
C GLU A 255 44.55 -34.26 59.00
N ILE A 256 44.40 -33.18 59.79
CA ILE A 256 44.88 -33.11 61.18
C ILE A 256 44.17 -34.17 62.05
N LEU A 257 42.84 -34.30 61.92
CA LEU A 257 42.07 -35.30 62.66
C LEU A 257 42.49 -36.73 62.29
N ARG A 258 42.68 -37.04 61.00
CA ARG A 258 43.19 -38.35 60.56
C ARG A 258 44.57 -38.69 61.11
N ARG A 259 45.49 -37.71 61.13
CA ARG A 259 46.82 -37.90 61.73
C ARG A 259 46.72 -38.18 63.23
N ARG A 260 45.82 -37.50 63.94
CA ARG A 260 45.59 -37.73 65.38
C ARG A 260 45.10 -39.15 65.64
N ASP A 261 44.17 -39.65 64.82
CA ASP A 261 43.63 -41.00 64.96
C ASP A 261 44.66 -42.09 64.62
N GLN A 262 45.54 -41.85 63.63
CA GLN A 262 46.65 -42.76 63.31
C GLN A 262 47.69 -42.82 64.44
N VAL A 263 48.04 -41.69 65.04
CA VAL A 263 48.96 -41.65 66.20
C VAL A 263 48.33 -42.34 67.40
N ALA A 264 47.04 -42.12 67.66
CA ALA A 264 46.31 -42.79 68.74
C ALA A 264 46.20 -44.32 68.53
N ALA A 265 46.15 -44.78 67.28
CA ALA A 265 46.16 -46.20 66.95
C ALA A 265 47.56 -46.84 67.13
N GLN A 266 48.63 -46.12 66.79
CA GLN A 266 50.02 -46.59 66.97
C GLN A 266 50.43 -46.67 68.45
N GLN A 267 49.90 -45.81 69.32
CA GLN A 267 50.17 -45.85 70.77
C GLN A 267 49.43 -46.99 71.50
N LYS A 268 48.52 -47.69 70.84
CA LYS A 268 47.76 -48.83 71.39
C LYS A 268 48.27 -50.19 70.92
N SER A 269 49.30 -50.23 70.07
CA SER A 269 50.02 -51.44 69.65
C SER A 269 51.35 -51.58 70.40
#